data_AF-A0A2L0EXS8-F1
#
_entry.id   AF-A0A2L0EXS8-F1
#
_cell.length_a   1.000
_cell.length_b   1.000
_cell.length_c   1.000
_cell.angle_alpha   90.00
_cell.angle_beta   90.00
_cell.angle_gamma   90.00
#
_symmetry.space_group_name_H-M   'P 1'
#
loop_
_entity.id
_entity.type
_entity.pdbx_description
1 polymer ?
#
loop_
_entity_poly.entity_id
_entity_poly.type
_entity_poly.pdbx_seq_one_letter_code
_entity_poly.pdbx_strand_id
1 'polypeptide(L)'
;MKDFTAAAGRLRSLSLGAKLLYSAFAIASIVGLLVSWRLYGAMVQDAGAAGYYAGAPAAAPPPAPAQVPAAADGPALDLGPELDLPGAPETPRVLVEQISERKLLEVTHFHLFSVPVYVLILAHLWLLARLPSWLHTAGVAAAVVTSGLHIAAPWLIRGAPGAAALMPISGIAMLLSLGAMAVVSTVDMWLPRRPRRGPAGSSEETDLATPG
;
A
#
# COMPACT_ATOMS: atom_id res chain seq x y z
N MET A 1 35.54 5.29 -9.27
CA MET A 1 34.10 5.13 -8.91
C MET A 1 33.84 5.56 -7.45
N LYS A 2 34.34 6.72 -6.99
CA LYS A 2 34.13 7.21 -5.61
C LYS A 2 32.93 8.16 -5.48
N ASP A 3 32.31 8.57 -6.59
CA ASP A 3 31.25 9.59 -6.58
C ASP A 3 29.86 9.06 -6.21
N PHE A 4 29.68 7.74 -6.10
CA PHE A 4 28.42 7.12 -5.67
C PHE A 4 28.31 6.91 -4.15
N THR A 5 29.38 7.14 -3.38
CA THR A 5 29.35 6.96 -1.91
C THR A 5 28.71 8.14 -1.17
N ALA A 6 28.40 9.25 -1.87
CA ALA A 6 27.86 10.48 -1.30
C ALA A 6 26.39 10.76 -1.64
N ALA A 7 25.60 9.75 -2.02
CA ALA A 7 24.19 9.97 -2.41
C ALA A 7 23.24 10.27 -1.22
N ALA A 8 23.60 9.88 -0.01
CA ALA A 8 22.73 9.98 1.17
C ALA A 8 22.58 11.42 1.67
N GLY A 9 21.33 11.86 1.85
CA GLY A 9 20.98 13.18 2.42
C GLY A 9 20.78 14.30 1.39
N ARG A 10 20.77 13.98 0.09
CA ARG A 10 20.46 14.92 -0.99
C ARG A 10 19.04 15.48 -0.96
N LEU A 11 18.10 14.79 -0.32
CA LEU A 11 16.73 15.31 -0.16
C LEU A 11 16.70 16.66 0.55
N ARG A 12 17.58 16.87 1.54
CA ARG A 12 17.67 18.13 2.29
C ARG A 12 18.20 19.28 1.44
N SER A 13 18.88 18.98 0.33
CA SER A 13 19.43 19.99 -0.59
C SER A 13 18.48 20.45 -1.69
N LEU A 14 17.30 19.83 -1.81
CA LEU A 14 16.32 20.16 -2.84
C LEU A 14 15.81 21.61 -2.72
N SER A 15 15.45 22.20 -3.86
CA SER A 15 14.76 23.49 -3.93
C SER A 15 13.38 23.39 -3.29
N LEU A 16 12.81 24.52 -2.84
CA LEU A 16 11.49 24.54 -2.21
C LEU A 16 10.40 23.96 -3.13
N GLY A 17 10.42 24.31 -4.42
CA GLY A 17 9.48 23.77 -5.40
C GLY A 17 9.55 22.25 -5.54
N ALA A 18 10.76 21.68 -5.57
CA ALA A 18 10.94 20.23 -5.58
C ALA A 18 10.43 19.58 -4.29
N LYS A 19 10.68 20.20 -3.13
CA LYS A 19 10.17 19.69 -1.84
C LYS A 19 8.64 19.66 -1.79
N LEU A 20 7.99 20.72 -2.27
CA LEU A 20 6.53 20.79 -2.34
C LEU A 20 5.97 19.71 -3.28
N LEU A 21 6.53 19.58 -4.48
CA LEU A 21 6.12 18.56 -5.46
C LEU A 21 6.23 17.14 -4.90
N TYR A 22 7.38 16.79 -4.33
CA TYR A 22 7.57 15.44 -3.77
C TYR A 22 6.73 15.19 -2.51
N SER A 23 6.48 16.22 -1.70
CA SER A 23 5.57 16.09 -0.54
C SER A 23 4.14 15.85 -1.00
N ALA A 24 3.67 16.58 -2.03
CA ALA A 24 2.34 16.37 -2.60
C ALA A 24 2.20 14.96 -3.18
N PHE A 25 3.20 14.49 -3.91
CA PHE A 25 3.25 13.11 -4.40
C PHE A 25 3.20 12.09 -3.25
N ALA A 26 4.00 12.27 -2.19
CA ALA A 26 4.03 11.38 -1.04
C ALA A 26 2.70 11.36 -0.26
N ILE A 27 2.03 12.52 -0.10
CA ILE A 27 0.71 12.60 0.54
C ILE A 27 -0.34 11.89 -0.30
N ALA A 28 -0.42 12.22 -1.60
CA ALA A 28 -1.33 11.55 -2.53
C ALA A 28 -1.08 10.04 -2.54
N SER A 29 0.18 9.64 -2.40
CA SER A 29 0.59 8.25 -2.34
C SER A 29 0.03 7.52 -1.13
N ILE A 30 0.20 8.10 0.06
CA ILE A 30 -0.33 7.54 1.32
C ILE A 30 -1.86 7.46 1.27
N VAL A 31 -2.52 8.54 0.82
CA VAL A 31 -3.97 8.57 0.67
C VAL A 31 -4.44 7.50 -0.32
N GLY A 32 -3.79 7.38 -1.47
CA GLY A 32 -4.10 6.36 -2.47
C GLY A 32 -4.00 4.94 -1.92
N LEU A 33 -2.94 4.63 -1.16
CA LEU A 33 -2.79 3.32 -0.52
C LEU A 33 -3.89 3.04 0.52
N LEU A 34 -4.27 4.04 1.33
CA LEU A 34 -5.34 3.90 2.33
C LEU A 34 -6.72 3.75 1.69
N VAL A 35 -6.99 4.48 0.60
CA VAL A 35 -8.23 4.35 -0.19
C VAL A 35 -8.28 2.97 -0.83
N SER A 36 -7.20 2.49 -1.44
CA SER A 36 -7.12 1.15 -2.02
C SER A 36 -7.35 0.05 -0.99
N TRP A 37 -6.82 0.20 0.23
CA TRP A 37 -7.13 -0.72 1.34
C TRP A 37 -8.63 -0.77 1.63
N ARG A 38 -9.28 0.40 1.76
CA ARG A 38 -10.72 0.48 2.05
C ARG A 38 -11.56 -0.08 0.90
N LEU A 39 -11.18 0.23 -0.33
CA LEU A 39 -11.83 -0.29 -1.53
C LEU A 39 -11.72 -1.81 -1.60
N TYR A 40 -10.54 -2.37 -1.29
CA TYR A 40 -10.35 -3.81 -1.22
C TYR A 40 -11.25 -4.45 -0.16
N GLY A 41 -11.29 -3.87 1.05
CA GLY A 41 -12.21 -4.31 2.10
C GLY A 41 -13.64 -4.38 1.59
N ALA A 42 -14.12 -3.30 0.96
CA ALA A 42 -15.47 -3.21 0.40
C ALA A 42 -15.74 -4.24 -0.72
N MET A 43 -14.78 -4.51 -1.61
CA MET A 43 -14.96 -5.47 -2.71
C MET A 43 -15.10 -6.92 -2.24
N VAL A 44 -14.57 -7.24 -1.06
CA VAL A 44 -14.34 -8.62 -0.63
C VAL A 44 -15.17 -9.01 0.61
N GLN A 45 -15.96 -8.08 1.18
CA GLN A 45 -16.60 -8.27 2.50
C GLN A 45 -17.38 -9.58 2.66
N ASP A 46 -18.26 -9.90 1.72
CA ASP A 46 -19.21 -11.01 1.92
C ASP A 46 -18.66 -12.38 1.50
N ALA A 47 -17.80 -12.43 0.48
CA ALA A 47 -17.25 -13.68 -0.06
C ALA A 47 -15.84 -14.02 0.43
N GLY A 48 -15.11 -13.04 0.96
CA GLY A 48 -13.67 -13.19 1.19
C GLY A 48 -12.88 -13.32 -0.13
N ALA A 49 -11.55 -13.25 -0.03
CA ALA A 49 -10.69 -13.25 -1.21
C ALA A 49 -10.81 -14.55 -2.02
N ALA A 50 -11.04 -15.68 -1.33
CA ALA A 50 -11.25 -16.98 -1.95
C ALA A 50 -12.50 -16.99 -2.83
N GLY A 51 -13.64 -16.49 -2.33
CA GLY A 51 -14.87 -16.44 -3.11
C GLY A 51 -14.77 -15.44 -4.26
N TYR A 52 -14.21 -14.25 -4.02
CA TYR A 52 -14.10 -13.21 -5.05
C TYR A 52 -13.17 -13.60 -6.22
N TYR A 53 -11.98 -14.14 -5.95
CA TYR A 53 -11.01 -14.46 -7.02
C TYR A 53 -11.14 -15.87 -7.59
N ALA A 54 -11.51 -16.84 -6.75
CA ALA A 54 -11.51 -18.27 -7.11
C ALA A 54 -12.91 -18.88 -7.21
N GLY A 55 -13.98 -18.14 -6.89
CA GLY A 55 -15.34 -18.69 -6.86
C GLY A 55 -15.55 -19.73 -5.77
N ALA A 56 -14.69 -19.73 -4.73
CA ALA A 56 -14.84 -20.66 -3.62
C ALA A 56 -16.16 -20.38 -2.87
N PRO A 57 -16.88 -21.43 -2.42
CA PRO A 57 -18.10 -21.22 -1.63
C PRO A 57 -17.76 -20.41 -0.37
N ALA A 58 -18.61 -19.42 -0.07
CA ALA A 58 -18.45 -18.63 1.15
C ALA A 58 -18.42 -19.57 2.37
N ALA A 59 -17.48 -19.33 3.29
CA ALA A 59 -17.48 -20.04 4.56
C ALA A 59 -18.81 -19.76 5.29
N ALA A 60 -19.41 -20.80 5.88
CA ALA A 60 -20.69 -20.66 6.57
C ALA A 60 -20.62 -19.51 7.61
N PRO A 61 -21.60 -18.60 7.65
CA PRO A 61 -21.62 -17.55 8.64
C PRO A 61 -21.55 -18.14 10.06
N PRO A 62 -20.91 -17.46 11.03
CA PRO A 62 -21.07 -17.82 12.43
C PRO A 62 -22.57 -17.79 12.77
N PRO A 63 -23.05 -18.70 13.64
CA PRO A 63 -24.47 -18.77 13.98
C PRO A 63 -24.95 -17.41 14.47
N ALA A 64 -26.00 -16.89 13.85
CA ALA A 64 -26.58 -15.61 14.22
C ALA A 64 -27.03 -15.65 15.69
N PRO A 65 -26.83 -14.58 16.47
CA PRO A 65 -27.49 -14.46 17.77
C PRO A 65 -29.01 -14.55 17.56
N ALA A 66 -29.68 -15.28 18.45
CA ALA A 66 -31.13 -15.53 18.38
C ALA A 66 -31.88 -14.20 18.20
N GLN A 67 -32.52 -14.03 17.03
CA GLN A 67 -33.35 -12.86 16.75
C GLN A 67 -34.63 -12.96 17.59
N VAL A 68 -34.86 -11.95 18.43
CA VAL A 68 -36.17 -11.72 19.06
C VAL A 68 -37.13 -11.29 17.94
N PRO A 69 -38.34 -11.88 17.82
CA PRO A 69 -39.23 -11.57 16.70
C PRO A 69 -39.63 -10.09 16.76
N ALA A 70 -39.27 -9.33 15.72
CA ALA A 70 -39.82 -8.00 15.52
C ALA A 70 -41.23 -8.14 14.91
N ALA A 71 -42.22 -7.51 15.54
CA ALA A 71 -43.58 -7.45 15.02
C ALA A 71 -43.59 -6.74 13.66
N ALA A 72 -44.10 -7.42 12.64
CA ALA A 72 -44.20 -6.90 11.28
C ALA A 72 -45.52 -6.12 11.10
N ASP A 73 -45.48 -4.80 11.28
CA ASP A 73 -46.60 -3.89 10.97
C ASP A 73 -46.49 -3.34 9.54
N GLY A 74 -46.67 -4.22 8.54
CA GLY A 74 -46.71 -3.84 7.12
C GLY A 74 -47.80 -4.60 6.35
N PRO A 75 -48.37 -4.01 5.27
CA PRO A 75 -49.42 -4.68 4.50
C PRO A 75 -48.87 -5.94 3.83
N ALA A 76 -49.49 -7.08 4.13
CA ALA A 76 -49.13 -8.37 3.57
C ALA A 76 -49.45 -8.41 2.06
N LEU A 77 -48.43 -8.65 1.24
CA LEU A 77 -48.61 -9.00 -0.16
C LEU A 77 -48.99 -10.48 -0.23
N ASP A 78 -50.21 -10.77 -0.69
CA ASP A 78 -50.72 -12.12 -0.90
C ASP A 78 -50.05 -12.73 -2.14
N LEU A 79 -48.99 -13.51 -1.92
CA LEU A 79 -48.35 -14.32 -2.95
C LEU A 79 -49.10 -15.65 -3.00
N GLY A 80 -49.73 -15.95 -4.13
CA GLY A 80 -50.59 -17.14 -4.30
C GLY A 80 -49.91 -18.47 -3.97
N PRO A 81 -50.71 -19.56 -3.83
CA PRO A 81 -50.33 -20.82 -3.17
C PRO A 81 -49.24 -21.65 -3.88
N GLU A 82 -48.67 -21.16 -4.98
CA GLU A 82 -47.63 -21.85 -5.77
C GLU A 82 -46.21 -21.39 -5.40
N LEU A 83 -46.08 -20.38 -4.53
CA LEU A 83 -44.82 -19.94 -3.93
C LEU A 83 -44.76 -20.40 -2.48
N ASP A 84 -44.59 -21.71 -2.28
CA ASP A 84 -44.28 -22.28 -0.97
C ASP A 84 -42.84 -21.89 -0.60
N LEU A 85 -42.67 -20.65 -0.15
CA LEU A 85 -41.40 -20.11 0.33
C LEU A 85 -41.10 -20.76 1.69
N PRO A 86 -39.92 -21.38 1.90
CA PRO A 86 -39.56 -21.94 3.19
C PRO A 86 -39.70 -20.86 4.28
N GLY A 87 -40.44 -21.18 5.35
CA GLY A 87 -40.93 -20.25 6.39
C GLY A 87 -39.88 -19.59 7.29
N ALA A 88 -38.62 -19.55 6.88
CA ALA A 88 -37.60 -18.71 7.48
C ALA A 88 -37.20 -17.66 6.44
N PRO A 89 -37.02 -16.38 6.82
CA PRO A 89 -36.31 -15.46 5.95
C PRO A 89 -34.89 -16.03 5.78
N GLU A 90 -34.65 -16.78 4.71
CA GLU A 90 -33.29 -17.08 4.27
C GLU A 90 -32.64 -15.71 4.12
N THR A 91 -31.68 -15.41 5.00
CA THR A 91 -30.83 -14.23 4.88
C THR A 91 -30.39 -14.14 3.42
N PRO A 92 -30.64 -13.01 2.73
CA PRO A 92 -30.32 -12.87 1.32
C PRO A 92 -28.89 -13.34 1.09
N ARG A 93 -28.72 -14.49 0.43
CA ARG A 93 -27.39 -14.98 0.09
C ARG A 93 -26.89 -14.06 -1.01
N VAL A 94 -25.95 -13.19 -0.67
CA VAL A 94 -25.27 -12.35 -1.66
C VAL A 94 -24.55 -13.32 -2.59
N LEU A 95 -25.06 -13.48 -3.81
CA LEU A 95 -24.40 -14.25 -4.85
C LEU A 95 -23.18 -13.45 -5.28
N VAL A 96 -22.01 -13.78 -4.73
CA VAL A 96 -20.76 -13.17 -5.17
C VAL A 96 -20.32 -13.88 -6.44
N GLU A 97 -20.49 -13.20 -7.57
CA GLU A 97 -19.94 -13.63 -8.85
C GLU A 97 -18.41 -13.53 -8.81
N GLN A 98 -17.74 -14.64 -9.14
CA GLN A 98 -16.29 -14.65 -9.30
C GLN A 98 -15.88 -13.61 -10.33
N ILE A 99 -14.82 -12.85 -10.05
CA ILE A 99 -14.26 -11.90 -11.03
C ILE A 99 -13.90 -12.63 -12.34
N SER A 100 -14.37 -12.07 -13.46
CA SER A 100 -14.06 -12.60 -14.78
C SER A 100 -12.56 -12.47 -15.10
N GLU A 101 -12.03 -13.41 -15.89
CA GLU A 101 -10.62 -13.41 -16.30
C GLU A 101 -10.25 -12.14 -17.08
N ARG A 102 -11.13 -11.69 -17.98
CA ARG A 102 -10.97 -10.44 -18.72
C ARG A 102 -10.76 -9.27 -17.77
N LYS A 103 -11.59 -9.15 -16.73
CA LYS A 103 -11.47 -8.07 -15.76
C LYS A 103 -10.18 -8.19 -14.94
N LEU A 104 -9.80 -9.41 -14.56
CA LEU A 104 -8.56 -9.67 -13.84
C LEU A 104 -7.32 -9.29 -14.66
N LEU A 105 -7.31 -9.59 -15.96
CA LEU A 105 -6.25 -9.18 -16.90
C LEU A 105 -6.18 -7.66 -17.04
N GLU A 106 -7.32 -6.97 -17.17
CA GLU A 106 -7.36 -5.51 -17.24
C GLU A 106 -6.72 -4.87 -16.00
N VAL A 107 -7.16 -5.29 -14.81
CA VAL A 107 -6.62 -4.78 -13.55
C VAL A 107 -5.12 -5.08 -13.45
N THR A 108 -4.70 -6.30 -13.79
CA THR A 108 -3.28 -6.71 -13.76
C THR A 108 -2.44 -5.87 -14.71
N HIS A 109 -2.92 -5.62 -15.94
CA HIS A 109 -2.25 -4.77 -16.92
C HIS A 109 -2.05 -3.35 -16.38
N PHE A 110 -3.10 -2.73 -15.82
CA PHE A 110 -2.99 -1.40 -15.22
C PHE A 110 -1.98 -1.38 -14.07
N HIS A 111 -1.97 -2.40 -13.21
CA HIS A 111 -1.03 -2.47 -12.08
C HIS A 111 0.41 -2.73 -12.52
N LEU A 112 0.63 -3.58 -13.52
CA LEU A 112 1.96 -3.84 -14.08
C LEU A 112 2.59 -2.61 -14.72
N PHE A 113 1.79 -1.64 -15.15
CA PHE A 113 2.31 -0.36 -15.62
C PHE A 113 2.50 0.66 -14.48
N SER A 114 1.44 0.89 -13.71
CA SER A 114 1.40 1.98 -12.72
C SER A 114 2.20 1.69 -11.44
N VAL A 115 2.12 0.47 -10.89
CA VAL A 115 2.77 0.14 -9.61
C VAL A 115 4.29 0.16 -9.73
N PRO A 116 4.94 -0.41 -10.77
CA PRO A 116 6.39 -0.30 -10.90
C PRO A 116 6.90 1.13 -11.03
N VAL A 117 6.19 2.00 -11.75
CA VAL A 117 6.52 3.44 -11.83
C VAL A 117 6.43 4.09 -10.45
N TYR A 118 5.39 3.76 -9.71
CA TYR A 118 5.17 4.27 -8.36
C TYR A 118 6.25 3.81 -7.37
N VAL A 119 6.59 2.51 -7.39
CA VAL A 119 7.71 1.92 -6.63
C VAL A 119 9.01 2.61 -7.01
N LEU A 120 9.29 2.82 -8.30
CA LEU A 120 10.51 3.48 -8.77
C LEU A 120 10.65 4.89 -8.18
N ILE A 121 9.59 5.69 -8.20
CA ILE A 121 9.63 7.07 -7.69
C ILE A 121 9.89 7.07 -6.17
N LEU A 122 9.15 6.27 -5.39
CA LEU A 122 9.33 6.20 -3.93
C LEU A 122 10.68 5.61 -3.53
N ALA A 123 11.10 4.53 -4.19
CA ALA A 123 12.42 3.93 -3.99
C ALA A 123 13.53 4.91 -4.31
N HIS A 124 13.38 5.71 -5.38
CA HIS A 124 14.36 6.74 -5.72
C HIS A 124 14.48 7.78 -4.60
N LEU A 125 13.37 8.31 -4.09
CA LEU A 125 13.38 9.24 -2.96
C LEU A 125 13.98 8.59 -1.70
N TRP A 126 13.69 7.32 -1.44
CA TRP A 126 14.26 6.56 -0.33
C TRP A 126 15.78 6.44 -0.39
N LEU A 127 16.33 6.16 -1.58
CA LEU A 127 17.77 6.07 -1.81
C LEU A 127 18.49 7.42 -1.61
N LEU A 128 17.78 8.53 -1.81
CA LEU A 128 18.31 9.88 -1.55
C LEU A 128 18.21 10.30 -0.08
N ALA A 129 17.39 9.61 0.71
CA ALA A 129 17.23 9.88 2.12
C ALA A 129 18.51 9.52 2.90
N ARG A 130 18.75 10.24 3.99
CA ARG A 130 19.90 10.00 4.86
C ARG A 130 19.70 8.78 5.77
N LEU A 131 19.80 7.59 5.17
CA LEU A 131 19.64 6.28 5.83
C LEU A 131 20.93 5.45 5.71
N PRO A 132 21.14 4.46 6.61
CA PRO A 132 22.22 3.49 6.42
C PRO A 132 21.98 2.62 5.18
N SER A 133 23.06 2.16 4.54
CA SER A 133 23.01 1.44 3.25
C SER A 133 22.18 0.16 3.28
N TRP A 134 22.19 -0.59 4.39
CA TRP A 134 21.38 -1.81 4.50
C TRP A 134 19.88 -1.49 4.42
N LEU A 135 19.45 -0.34 4.94
CA LEU A 135 18.05 0.08 4.96
C LEU A 135 17.61 0.60 3.59
N HIS A 136 18.53 1.16 2.80
CA HIS A 136 18.33 1.41 1.38
C HIS A 136 17.99 0.12 0.64
N THR A 137 18.86 -0.89 0.70
CA THR A 137 18.65 -2.17 0.01
C THR A 137 17.42 -2.90 0.53
N ALA A 138 17.26 -3.02 1.84
CA ALA A 138 16.13 -3.71 2.45
C ALA A 138 14.80 -3.04 2.12
N GLY A 139 14.74 -1.71 2.16
CA GLY A 139 13.55 -0.96 1.78
C GLY A 139 13.15 -1.21 0.33
N VAL A 140 14.10 -1.07 -0.61
CA VAL A 140 13.84 -1.32 -2.04
C VAL A 140 13.40 -2.76 -2.29
N ALA A 141 14.09 -3.74 -1.71
CA ALA A 141 13.71 -5.14 -1.82
C ALA A 141 12.30 -5.40 -1.26
N ALA A 142 11.97 -4.84 -0.09
CA ALA A 142 10.65 -4.97 0.51
C ALA A 142 9.56 -4.37 -0.38
N ALA A 143 9.77 -3.16 -0.93
CA ALA A 143 8.82 -2.52 -1.83
C ALA A 143 8.57 -3.37 -3.09
N VAL A 144 9.63 -3.85 -3.75
CA VAL A 144 9.52 -4.68 -4.96
C VAL A 144 8.80 -6.00 -4.67
N VAL A 145 9.22 -6.72 -3.62
CA VAL A 145 8.65 -8.04 -3.29
C VAL A 145 7.19 -7.91 -2.87
N THR A 146 6.85 -6.95 -2.01
CA THR A 146 5.49 -6.79 -1.51
C THR A 146 4.53 -6.33 -2.60
N SER A 147 4.93 -5.38 -3.45
CA SER A 147 4.14 -4.97 -4.61
C SER A 147 4.00 -6.08 -5.65
N GLY A 148 5.07 -6.80 -5.97
CA GLY A 148 5.03 -7.93 -6.89
C GLY A 148 4.10 -9.04 -6.40
N LEU A 149 4.21 -9.39 -5.11
CA LEU A 149 3.32 -10.37 -4.49
C LEU A 149 1.87 -9.90 -4.49
N HIS A 150 1.61 -8.60 -4.28
CA HIS A 150 0.26 -8.05 -4.31
C HIS A 150 -0.37 -8.12 -5.70
N ILE A 151 0.41 -7.87 -6.76
CA ILE A 151 -0.04 -8.02 -8.15
C ILE A 151 -0.30 -9.50 -8.50
N ALA A 152 0.53 -10.41 -7.98
CA ALA A 152 0.41 -11.84 -8.23
C ALA A 152 -0.69 -12.52 -7.40
N ALA A 153 -1.04 -11.98 -6.22
CA ALA A 153 -1.94 -12.63 -5.27
C ALA A 153 -3.31 -13.01 -5.87
N PRO A 154 -4.00 -12.16 -6.65
CA PRO A 154 -5.26 -12.55 -7.30
C PRO A 154 -5.15 -13.81 -8.18
N TRP A 155 -4.04 -13.96 -8.91
CA TRP A 155 -3.79 -15.11 -9.78
C TRP A 155 -3.50 -16.37 -8.98
N LEU A 156 -2.69 -16.24 -7.92
CA LEU A 156 -2.38 -17.34 -7.01
C LEU A 156 -3.65 -17.85 -6.32
N ILE A 157 -4.52 -16.95 -5.88
CA ILE A 157 -5.78 -17.31 -5.21
C ILE A 157 -6.73 -17.98 -6.20
N ARG A 158 -6.83 -17.47 -7.43
CA ARG A 158 -7.64 -18.09 -8.49
C ARG A 158 -7.22 -19.53 -8.78
N GLY A 159 -5.92 -19.81 -8.80
CA GLY A 159 -5.40 -21.17 -9.00
C GLY A 159 -5.42 -22.05 -7.74
N ALA A 160 -5.35 -21.44 -6.55
CA ALA A 160 -5.33 -22.14 -5.26
C ALA A 160 -6.08 -21.31 -4.19
N PRO A 161 -7.37 -21.59 -3.93
CA PRO A 161 -8.18 -20.82 -2.98
C PRO A 161 -7.59 -20.73 -1.56
N GLY A 162 -6.82 -21.74 -1.14
CA GLY A 162 -6.11 -21.75 0.15
C GLY A 162 -5.07 -20.64 0.31
N ALA A 163 -4.68 -19.98 -0.78
CA ALA A 163 -3.79 -18.83 -0.77
C ALA A 163 -4.50 -17.49 -0.46
N ALA A 164 -5.80 -17.51 -0.13
CA ALA A 164 -6.62 -16.30 0.06
C ALA A 164 -6.01 -15.25 1.03
N ALA A 165 -5.30 -15.70 2.06
CA ALA A 165 -4.61 -14.83 3.01
C ALA A 165 -3.48 -13.99 2.38
N LEU A 166 -2.93 -14.40 1.23
CA LEU A 166 -1.90 -13.64 0.51
C LEU A 166 -2.39 -12.24 0.13
N MET A 167 -3.67 -12.08 -0.21
CA MET A 167 -4.20 -10.80 -0.66
C MET A 167 -4.15 -9.73 0.44
N PRO A 168 -4.74 -9.92 1.64
CA PRO A 168 -4.59 -8.96 2.71
C PRO A 168 -3.13 -8.84 3.14
N ILE A 169 -2.39 -9.95 3.36
CA ILE A 169 -1.00 -9.91 3.84
C ILE A 169 -0.10 -9.08 2.92
N SER A 170 -0.15 -9.33 1.61
CA SER A 170 0.63 -8.56 0.62
C SER A 170 0.20 -7.09 0.58
N GLY A 171 -1.11 -6.80 0.72
CA GLY A 171 -1.64 -5.44 0.79
C GLY A 171 -1.13 -4.68 2.01
N ILE A 172 -1.13 -5.29 3.19
CA ILE A 172 -0.55 -4.70 4.41
C ILE A 172 0.94 -4.47 4.22
N ALA A 173 1.65 -5.49 3.75
CA ALA A 173 3.09 -5.41 3.57
C ALA A 173 3.48 -4.30 2.56
N MET A 174 2.71 -4.15 1.48
CA MET A 174 2.88 -3.08 0.49
C MET A 174 2.54 -1.70 1.07
N LEU A 175 1.44 -1.57 1.83
CA LEU A 175 1.07 -0.33 2.51
C LEU A 175 2.20 0.11 3.46
N LEU A 176 2.72 -0.82 4.26
CA LEU A 176 3.79 -0.53 5.22
C LEU A 176 5.09 -0.17 4.51
N SER A 177 5.49 -0.92 3.47
CA SER A 177 6.75 -0.68 2.76
C SER A 177 6.74 0.66 2.02
N LEU A 178 5.73 0.89 1.17
CA LEU A 178 5.60 2.12 0.39
C LEU A 178 5.22 3.32 1.25
N GLY A 179 4.37 3.12 2.26
CA GLY A 179 4.01 4.14 3.23
C GLY A 179 5.22 4.60 4.05
N ALA A 180 6.05 3.67 4.52
CA ALA A 180 7.30 4.01 5.22
C ALA A 180 8.24 4.79 4.31
N MET A 181 8.40 4.40 3.04
CA MET A 181 9.21 5.16 2.09
C MET A 181 8.71 6.59 1.92
N ALA A 182 7.41 6.76 1.68
CA ALA A 182 6.78 8.06 1.52
C ALA A 182 6.98 8.96 2.75
N VAL A 183 6.71 8.43 3.95
CA VAL A 183 6.81 9.18 5.21
C VAL A 183 8.26 9.53 5.52
N VAL A 184 9.17 8.56 5.54
CA VAL A 184 10.57 8.77 5.94
C VAL A 184 11.28 9.70 4.98
N SER A 185 11.12 9.53 3.66
CA SER A 185 11.72 10.43 2.68
C SER A 185 11.16 11.84 2.79
N THR A 186 9.87 11.99 3.04
CA THR A 186 9.26 13.31 3.26
C THR A 186 9.81 13.97 4.53
N VAL A 187 9.86 13.25 5.65
CA VAL A 187 10.43 13.78 6.89
C VAL A 187 11.90 14.16 6.69
N ASP A 188 12.74 13.28 6.12
CA ASP A 188 14.16 13.57 5.90
C ASP A 188 14.38 14.80 5.02
N MET A 189 13.54 15.02 4.00
CA MET A 189 13.59 16.16 3.11
C MET A 189 13.40 17.52 3.81
N TRP A 190 12.58 17.54 4.86
CA TRP A 190 12.27 18.76 5.63
C TRP A 190 13.17 18.96 6.86
N LEU A 191 13.95 17.96 7.27
CA LEU A 191 14.90 18.11 8.37
C LEU A 191 16.05 19.10 8.03
N PRO A 192 16.55 19.86 9.03
CA PRO A 192 17.66 20.79 8.82
C PRO A 192 18.92 20.10 8.28
N ARG A 193 19.71 20.84 7.49
CA ARG A 193 21.06 20.43 7.12
C ARG A 193 21.94 20.54 8.37
N ARG A 194 22.66 19.47 8.72
CA ARG A 194 23.70 19.61 9.77
C ARG A 194 24.81 20.49 9.22
N PRO A 195 25.29 21.51 9.96
CA PRO A 195 26.47 22.26 9.56
C PRO A 195 27.63 21.29 9.32
N ARG A 196 28.31 21.42 8.18
CA ARG A 196 29.59 20.74 7.98
C ARG A 196 30.52 21.39 8.99
N ARG A 197 30.96 20.65 10.04
CA ARG A 197 32.08 21.10 10.86
C ARG A 197 33.24 21.30 9.90
N GLY A 198 33.57 22.55 9.60
CA GLY A 198 34.81 22.88 8.90
C GLY A 198 35.98 22.41 9.77
N PRO A 199 37.15 22.11 9.18
CA PRO A 199 38.35 21.95 9.98
C PRO A 199 38.48 23.20 10.86
N ALA A 200 38.58 22.99 12.17
CA ALA A 200 38.86 24.07 13.11
C ALA A 200 40.11 24.81 12.60
N GLY A 201 40.04 26.14 12.61
CA GLY A 201 41.02 27.00 11.98
C GLY A 201 42.45 26.60 12.34
N SER A 202 43.26 26.37 11.31
CA SER A 202 44.69 26.61 11.37
C SER A 202 44.89 28.13 11.39
N SER A 203 44.63 28.74 12.54
CA SER A 203 44.96 30.13 12.84
C SER A 203 45.97 30.14 14.00
N GLU A 204 47.16 29.67 13.67
CA GLU A 204 48.48 29.81 14.30
C GLU A 204 49.41 29.43 13.13
N GLU A 205 50.25 30.28 12.55
CA GLU A 205 51.14 31.23 13.18
C GLU A 205 51.54 32.32 12.17
N THR A 206 51.19 33.54 12.56
CA THR A 206 51.69 34.85 12.17
C THR A 206 53.20 34.87 11.88
N ASP A 207 53.56 35.25 10.66
CA ASP A 207 54.41 36.41 10.39
C ASP A 207 55.44 36.76 11.49
N LEU A 208 56.68 36.28 11.32
CA LEU A 208 57.83 36.87 11.98
C LEU A 208 58.95 37.16 10.97
N ALA A 209 59.03 38.45 10.64
CA ALA A 209 60.24 39.22 10.34
C ALA A 209 60.84 39.17 8.92
N THR A 210 60.43 40.14 8.11
CA THR A 210 61.37 41.07 7.43
C THR A 210 61.15 42.47 8.01
N PRO A 211 62.19 43.26 8.33
CA PRO A 211 62.87 44.02 7.28
C PRO A 211 64.38 44.28 7.51
N GLY A 212 65.10 44.61 6.44
CA GLY A 212 66.50 45.05 6.44
C GLY A 212 67.17 44.86 5.08
#